data_AF-A0A653DJI2-F1
#
_entry.id   AF-A0A653DJI2-F1
#
_cell.length_a   1.000
_cell.length_b   1.000
_cell.length_c   1.000
_cell.angle_alpha   90.00
_cell.angle_beta   90.00
_cell.angle_gamma   90.00
#
_symmetry.space_group_name_H-M   'P 1'
#
loop_
_entity.id
_entity.type
_entity.pdbx_description
1 polymer ?
#
loop_
_entity_poly.entity_id
_entity_poly.type
_entity_poly.pdbx_seq_one_letter_code
_entity_poly.pdbx_strand_id
1 'polypeptide(L)'
;MDKNTLFFLPSDLEGTGYLRGVHKCFEGTQAYYVTYNRAIKHNNQAIGYIGKDITDNKCKKALFFVNNITGNIQIFNDYTNTQTVIKYDYEGFKNSDLIFRNAQDYGKHFKTLTEELRKHKTKTSQNGKYTLVKTGLLYLLVIIDCLTKLLSKSNKVVSCSHTFTYFGESIKNLKWFIEEIVQEKKLTPKLGNSLVAKMIDVLFGVVLMHWFLNHKDEILYAFQNAVEVS
;
A
#
# COMPACT_ATOMS: atom_id res chain seq x y z
N MET A 1 34.17 28.54 0.46
CA MET A 1 33.31 27.42 0.90
C MET A 1 33.16 26.49 -0.28
N ASP A 2 33.72 25.30 -0.19
CA ASP A 2 33.60 24.28 -1.24
C ASP A 2 32.13 23.91 -1.36
N LYS A 3 31.54 24.18 -2.54
CA LYS A 3 30.17 23.79 -2.81
C LYS A 3 30.21 22.30 -3.14
N ASN A 4 29.72 21.46 -2.23
CA ASN A 4 29.58 20.04 -2.52
C ASN A 4 28.37 19.83 -3.42
N THR A 5 28.49 18.90 -4.37
CA THR A 5 27.38 18.49 -5.23
C THR A 5 27.03 17.03 -4.96
N LEU A 6 25.77 16.80 -4.62
CA LEU A 6 25.19 15.47 -4.39
C LEU A 6 24.29 15.07 -5.56
N PHE A 7 24.50 13.87 -6.08
CA PHE A 7 23.63 13.24 -7.08
C PHE A 7 22.97 12.00 -6.49
N PHE A 8 21.65 12.00 -6.42
CA PHE A 8 20.87 10.81 -6.08
C PHE A 8 20.37 10.19 -7.39
N LEU A 9 20.93 9.03 -7.75
CA LEU A 9 20.62 8.32 -8.99
C LEU A 9 20.05 6.93 -8.70
N PRO A 10 18.98 6.51 -9.40
CA PRO A 10 18.55 5.12 -9.43
C PRO A 10 19.71 4.21 -9.85
N SER A 11 19.90 3.09 -9.14
CA SER A 11 20.89 2.07 -9.52
C SER A 11 20.52 1.36 -10.82
N ASP A 12 19.24 1.29 -11.12
CA ASP A 12 18.60 0.64 -12.27
C ASP A 12 18.20 1.66 -13.36
N LEU A 13 18.98 2.74 -13.52
CA LEU A 13 18.69 3.78 -14.50
C LEU A 13 18.84 3.27 -15.95
N GLU A 14 17.74 3.25 -16.70
CA GLU A 14 17.68 2.69 -18.06
C GLU A 14 17.45 3.77 -19.15
N GLY A 15 18.08 3.53 -20.31
CA GLY A 15 17.78 4.24 -21.56
C GLY A 15 18.71 5.42 -21.89
N THR A 16 18.29 6.24 -22.85
CA THR A 16 18.98 7.46 -23.30
C THR A 16 17.94 8.55 -23.50
N GLY A 17 18.19 9.74 -22.94
CA GLY A 17 17.23 10.84 -22.93
C GLY A 17 17.31 11.68 -21.66
N TYR A 18 16.25 12.44 -21.40
CA TYR A 18 16.17 13.33 -20.26
C TYR A 18 15.87 12.59 -18.95
N LEU A 19 16.53 13.02 -17.89
CA LEU A 19 16.34 12.58 -16.53
C LEU A 19 15.34 13.50 -15.83
N ARG A 20 14.29 12.91 -15.28
CA ARG A 20 13.30 13.62 -14.47
C ARG A 20 13.75 13.66 -13.02
N GLY A 21 13.52 14.78 -12.38
CA GLY A 21 13.85 14.92 -10.98
C GLY A 21 13.63 16.31 -10.43
N VAL A 22 14.26 16.59 -9.30
CA VAL A 22 14.28 17.91 -8.70
C VAL A 22 15.70 18.31 -8.31
N HIS A 23 15.94 19.62 -8.31
CA HIS A 23 17.17 20.24 -7.82
C HIS A 23 16.84 21.04 -6.56
N LYS A 24 17.65 20.91 -5.52
CA LYS A 24 17.55 21.70 -4.28
C LYS A 24 18.92 22.14 -3.80
N CYS A 25 18.98 23.30 -3.18
CA CYS A 25 20.17 23.82 -2.51
C CYS A 25 19.95 23.77 -0.99
N PHE A 26 20.89 23.14 -0.27
CA PHE A 26 20.87 23.05 1.20
C PHE A 26 22.19 23.57 1.75
N GLU A 27 22.19 24.71 2.46
CA GLU A 27 23.40 25.24 3.16
C GLU A 27 24.66 25.27 2.26
N GLY A 28 24.50 25.65 0.99
CA GLY A 28 25.61 25.71 0.02
C GLY A 28 25.92 24.38 -0.71
N THR A 29 25.26 23.28 -0.34
CA THR A 29 25.33 21.99 -1.05
C THR A 29 24.26 21.92 -2.14
N GLN A 30 24.67 21.67 -3.38
CA GLN A 30 23.75 21.43 -4.50
C GLN A 30 23.34 19.96 -4.50
N ALA A 31 22.04 19.66 -4.52
CA ALA A 31 21.54 18.29 -4.54
C ALA A 31 20.59 18.07 -5.72
N TYR A 32 20.91 17.07 -6.53
CA TYR A 32 20.13 16.64 -7.69
C TYR A 32 19.51 15.28 -7.39
N TYR A 33 18.18 15.22 -7.42
CA TYR A 33 17.41 14.01 -7.14
C TYR A 33 16.74 13.53 -8.41
N VAL A 34 17.29 12.50 -9.04
CA VAL A 34 16.60 11.83 -10.16
C VAL A 34 15.50 10.98 -9.58
N THR A 35 14.25 11.18 -9.99
CA THR A 35 13.06 10.56 -9.38
C THR A 35 12.40 9.51 -10.26
N TYR A 36 13.04 9.14 -11.36
CA TYR A 36 12.59 8.10 -12.29
C TYR A 36 13.80 7.26 -12.72
N ASN A 37 13.63 5.94 -12.73
CA ASN A 37 14.65 4.99 -13.19
C ASN A 37 14.70 4.84 -14.72
N ARG A 38 13.95 5.63 -15.49
CA ARG A 38 13.97 5.57 -16.96
C ARG A 38 14.12 6.95 -17.58
N ALA A 39 14.94 7.02 -18.62
CA ALA A 39 15.10 8.22 -19.44
C ALA A 39 13.83 8.51 -20.25
N ILE A 40 13.52 9.80 -20.43
CA ILE A 40 12.31 10.28 -21.12
C ILE A 40 12.71 11.10 -22.34
N LYS A 41 11.98 10.98 -23.46
CA LYS A 41 12.31 11.69 -24.71
C LYS A 41 11.97 13.19 -24.69
N HIS A 42 10.87 13.58 -24.05
CA HIS A 42 10.41 14.97 -23.96
C HIS A 42 9.83 15.24 -22.57
N ASN A 43 10.37 16.19 -21.81
CA ASN A 43 9.82 16.56 -20.51
C ASN A 43 10.13 18.02 -20.14
N ASN A 44 9.15 18.72 -19.56
CA ASN A 44 9.30 20.07 -19.00
C ASN A 44 9.97 20.06 -17.61
N GLN A 45 10.11 18.90 -16.97
CA GLN A 45 10.76 18.71 -15.66
C GLN A 45 12.09 17.95 -15.77
N ALA A 46 12.81 18.12 -16.87
CA ALA A 46 14.13 17.54 -17.04
C ALA A 46 15.15 18.28 -16.16
N ILE A 47 15.90 17.54 -15.35
CA ILE A 47 17.02 18.08 -14.56
C ILE A 47 18.38 17.64 -15.10
N GLY A 48 18.40 16.54 -15.87
CA GLY A 48 19.63 15.97 -16.42
C GLY A 48 19.38 15.27 -17.75
N TYR A 49 20.45 14.74 -18.34
CA TYR A 49 20.39 13.91 -19.53
C TYR A 49 21.32 12.70 -19.37
N ILE A 50 20.89 11.52 -19.80
CA ILE A 50 21.71 10.31 -19.85
C ILE A 50 21.94 9.90 -21.30
N GLY A 51 23.20 9.65 -21.66
CA GLY A 51 23.56 9.23 -23.01
C GLY A 51 25.02 8.83 -23.15
N LYS A 52 25.45 8.56 -24.39
CA LYS A 52 26.82 8.11 -24.69
C LYS A 52 27.83 9.26 -24.78
N ASP A 53 27.39 10.40 -25.29
CA ASP A 53 28.22 11.58 -25.52
C ASP A 53 27.39 12.86 -25.30
N ILE A 54 28.07 13.93 -24.88
CA ILE A 54 27.54 15.24 -24.53
C ILE A 54 27.32 16.13 -25.76
N THR A 55 27.87 15.74 -26.92
CA THR A 55 27.84 16.48 -28.19
C THR A 55 26.44 16.63 -28.79
N ASP A 56 25.43 15.94 -28.27
CA ASP A 56 24.07 16.01 -28.78
C ASP A 56 23.40 17.35 -28.35
N ASN A 57 22.98 18.17 -29.32
CA ASN A 57 22.20 19.41 -29.13
C ASN A 57 20.93 19.20 -28.27
N LYS A 58 20.57 17.95 -27.99
CA LYS A 58 19.49 17.49 -27.10
C LYS A 58 19.77 17.74 -25.61
N CYS A 59 21.00 18.07 -25.20
CA CYS A 59 21.31 18.30 -23.77
C CYS A 59 21.05 19.74 -23.29
N LYS A 60 20.66 20.68 -24.17
CA LYS A 60 20.63 22.14 -23.88
C LYS A 60 19.76 22.58 -22.70
N LYS A 61 18.82 21.75 -22.25
CA LYS A 61 17.94 22.04 -21.10
C LYS A 61 18.31 21.28 -19.82
N ALA A 62 19.33 20.42 -19.87
CA ALA A 62 19.77 19.62 -18.74
C ALA A 62 20.78 20.40 -17.87
N LEU A 63 20.74 20.20 -16.56
CA LEU A 63 21.71 20.80 -15.62
C LEU A 63 22.98 19.94 -15.50
N PHE A 64 22.86 18.64 -15.75
CA PHE A 64 23.98 17.71 -15.78
C PHE A 64 23.78 16.62 -16.83
N PHE A 65 24.89 16.00 -17.22
CA PHE A 65 24.97 14.87 -18.12
C PHE A 65 25.49 13.65 -17.38
N VAL A 66 24.91 12.49 -17.62
CA VAL A 66 25.38 11.18 -17.14
C VAL A 66 25.81 10.37 -18.35
N ASN A 67 27.08 9.99 -18.38
CA ASN A 67 27.58 9.06 -19.39
C ASN A 67 27.09 7.65 -19.04
N ASN A 68 26.32 7.02 -19.92
CA ASN A 68 25.77 5.68 -19.67
C ASN A 68 26.77 4.54 -19.88
N ILE A 69 27.95 4.82 -20.44
CA ILE A 69 29.05 3.86 -20.62
C ILE A 69 29.99 3.92 -19.41
N THR A 70 30.45 5.12 -19.05
CA THR A 70 31.44 5.31 -17.98
C THR A 70 30.82 5.55 -16.61
N GLY A 71 29.53 5.92 -16.55
CA GLY A 71 28.88 6.35 -15.32
C GLY A 71 29.29 7.75 -14.84
N ASN A 72 30.17 8.44 -15.57
CA ASN A 72 30.66 9.76 -15.18
C ASN A 72 29.56 10.81 -15.28
N ILE A 73 29.52 11.70 -14.30
CA ILE A 73 28.60 12.83 -14.27
C ILE A 73 29.37 14.10 -14.62
N GLN A 74 28.82 14.88 -15.53
CA GLN A 74 29.34 16.19 -15.90
C GLN A 74 28.27 17.25 -15.64
N ILE A 75 28.62 18.29 -14.90
CA ILE A 75 27.71 19.42 -14.65
C ILE A 75 27.93 20.46 -15.73
N PHE A 76 26.84 20.95 -16.33
CA PHE A 76 26.93 22.08 -17.23
C PHE A 76 27.12 23.35 -16.39
N ASN A 77 28.20 24.10 -16.66
CA ASN A 77 28.53 25.39 -16.05
C ASN A 77 29.11 25.38 -14.60
N ASP A 78 29.52 24.23 -14.03
CA ASP A 78 30.21 24.22 -12.74
C ASP A 78 31.22 23.07 -12.63
N TYR A 79 32.52 23.39 -12.74
CA TYR A 79 33.61 22.42 -12.85
C TYR A 79 34.42 22.23 -11.55
N THR A 80 34.13 23.00 -10.50
CA THR A 80 35.03 23.13 -9.33
C THR A 80 34.53 22.47 -8.05
N ASN A 81 33.43 21.71 -8.12
CA ASN A 81 32.75 21.18 -6.94
C ASN A 81 33.08 19.70 -6.72
N THR A 82 33.34 19.30 -5.47
CA THR A 82 33.44 17.88 -5.11
C THR A 82 32.09 17.21 -5.35
N GLN A 83 32.08 16.15 -6.17
CA GLN A 83 30.87 15.44 -6.56
C GLN A 83 30.76 14.13 -5.78
N THR A 84 29.60 13.88 -5.19
CA THR A 84 29.27 12.58 -4.58
C THR A 84 28.03 12.01 -5.22
N VAL A 85 28.13 10.78 -5.71
CA VAL A 85 27.03 10.06 -6.33
C VAL A 85 26.51 9.01 -5.35
N ILE A 86 25.25 9.17 -4.94
CA ILE A 86 24.52 8.23 -4.12
C ILE A 86 23.60 7.44 -5.05
N LYS A 87 23.97 6.19 -5.28
CA LYS A 87 23.09 5.25 -5.97
C LYS A 87 22.07 4.69 -5.00
N TYR A 88 20.82 4.61 -5.42
CA TYR A 88 19.75 4.07 -4.59
C TYR A 88 18.85 3.13 -5.38
N ASP A 89 18.29 2.13 -4.68
CA ASP A 89 17.27 1.25 -5.24
C ASP A 89 15.96 2.02 -5.41
N TYR A 90 15.57 2.25 -6.67
CA TYR A 90 14.38 3.03 -7.00
C TYR A 90 13.10 2.40 -6.44
N GLU A 91 12.88 1.11 -6.67
CA GLU A 91 11.67 0.43 -6.19
C GLU A 91 11.72 0.24 -4.67
N GLY A 92 12.90 -0.04 -4.10
CA GLY A 92 13.10 -0.08 -2.66
C GLY A 92 12.70 1.22 -1.98
N PHE A 93 13.24 2.37 -2.41
CA PHE A 93 12.93 3.67 -1.82
C PHE A 93 11.48 4.10 -2.04
N LYS A 94 10.95 3.87 -3.24
CA LYS A 94 9.57 4.22 -3.61
C LYS A 94 8.54 3.46 -2.78
N ASN A 95 8.82 2.20 -2.44
CA ASN A 95 7.91 1.35 -1.66
C ASN A 95 8.20 1.37 -0.15
N SER A 96 9.34 1.92 0.28
CA SER A 96 9.71 2.00 1.69
C SER A 96 8.82 2.94 2.52
N ASP A 97 8.62 2.58 3.79
CA ASP A 97 7.99 3.42 4.83
C ASP A 97 9.01 4.18 5.68
N LEU A 98 10.28 4.25 5.22
CA LEU A 98 11.45 4.75 5.97
C LEU A 98 11.23 6.11 6.69
N ILE A 99 10.34 6.97 6.19
CA ILE A 99 10.12 8.33 6.72
C ILE A 99 8.90 8.45 7.63
N PHE A 100 8.00 7.47 7.66
CA PHE A 100 6.77 7.60 8.48
C PHE A 100 7.01 7.38 9.96
N ARG A 101 8.12 6.75 10.34
CA ARG A 101 8.41 6.45 11.75
C ARG A 101 9.40 7.43 12.36
N ASN A 102 10.55 7.68 11.71
CA ASN A 102 11.61 8.51 12.29
C ASN A 102 12.26 9.46 11.25
N ALA A 103 11.50 10.41 10.67
CA ALA A 103 12.02 11.35 9.68
C ALA A 103 13.22 12.20 10.15
N GLN A 104 13.42 12.32 11.47
CA GLN A 104 14.54 13.06 12.07
C GLN A 104 15.86 12.27 12.03
N ASP A 105 15.82 10.94 12.02
CA ASP A 105 17.02 10.09 12.15
C ASP A 105 17.76 9.86 10.82
N TYR A 106 17.05 9.94 9.68
CA TYR A 106 17.57 9.55 8.36
C TYR A 106 18.12 10.71 7.52
N GLY A 107 18.13 11.94 8.06
CA GLY A 107 18.72 13.11 7.41
C GLY A 107 17.86 13.74 6.29
N LYS A 108 18.07 15.05 6.09
CA LYS A 108 17.24 15.91 5.20
C LYS A 108 17.21 15.46 3.74
N HIS A 109 18.28 14.86 3.23
CA HIS A 109 18.39 14.49 1.82
C HIS A 109 17.58 13.23 1.47
N PHE A 110 17.66 12.17 2.28
CA PHE A 110 16.84 10.98 2.08
C PHE A 110 15.35 11.28 2.30
N LYS A 111 15.04 12.17 3.27
CA LYS A 111 13.68 12.68 3.45
C LYS A 111 13.13 13.29 2.16
N THR A 112 13.91 14.22 1.58
CA THR A 112 13.56 14.89 0.33
C THR A 112 13.36 13.88 -0.81
N LEU A 113 14.28 12.94 -1.00
CA LEU A 113 14.21 11.96 -2.09
C LEU A 113 12.90 11.18 -2.08
N THR A 114 12.53 10.60 -0.93
CA THR A 114 11.31 9.80 -0.83
C THR A 114 10.04 10.63 -0.94
N GLU A 115 10.02 11.87 -0.43
CA GLU A 115 8.88 12.79 -0.63
C GLU A 115 8.62 13.03 -2.12
N GLU A 116 9.67 13.29 -2.90
CA GLU A 116 9.57 13.53 -4.34
C GLU A 116 9.18 12.25 -5.12
N LEU A 117 9.72 11.10 -4.75
CA LEU A 117 9.30 9.80 -5.31
C LEU A 117 7.81 9.53 -5.06
N ARG A 118 7.29 9.94 -3.90
CA ARG A 118 5.87 9.76 -3.52
C ARG A 118 4.92 10.74 -4.19
N LYS A 119 5.35 11.94 -4.59
CA LYS A 119 4.50 12.84 -5.38
C LYS A 119 4.02 12.20 -6.69
N HIS A 120 4.78 11.27 -7.24
CA HIS A 120 4.38 10.46 -8.40
C HIS A 120 3.47 9.28 -8.02
N LYS A 121 3.50 8.82 -6.77
CA LYS A 121 2.58 7.83 -6.20
C LYS A 121 1.19 8.41 -5.92
N THR A 122 1.01 9.73 -5.86
CA THR A 122 -0.29 10.35 -5.50
C THR A 122 -1.44 10.14 -6.49
N LYS A 123 -1.23 9.50 -7.65
CA LYS A 123 -2.33 8.94 -8.45
C LYS A 123 -2.82 7.56 -7.97
N THR A 124 -2.07 6.93 -7.06
CA THR A 124 -2.33 5.61 -6.48
C THR A 124 -2.21 5.71 -4.95
N SER A 125 -3.06 6.55 -4.35
CA SER A 125 -3.26 6.61 -2.90
C SER A 125 -3.86 5.27 -2.39
N GLN A 126 -3.00 4.27 -2.19
CA GLN A 126 -3.33 3.03 -1.49
C GLN A 126 -2.95 3.07 0.00
N ASN A 127 -2.02 3.92 0.43
CA ASN A 127 -1.54 3.89 1.83
C ASN A 127 -2.57 4.45 2.85
N GLY A 128 -3.34 5.49 2.51
CA GLY A 128 -4.42 5.99 3.38
C GLY A 128 -5.62 5.04 3.42
N LYS A 129 -5.97 4.46 2.26
CA LYS A 129 -7.03 3.45 2.14
C LYS A 129 -6.68 2.16 2.87
N TYR A 130 -5.42 1.73 2.82
CA TYR A 130 -4.97 0.51 3.50
C TYR A 130 -5.08 0.63 5.02
N THR A 131 -4.69 1.78 5.59
CA THR A 131 -4.84 2.02 7.04
C THR A 131 -6.32 2.03 7.45
N LEU A 132 -7.20 2.67 6.67
CA LEU A 132 -8.64 2.65 6.91
C LEU A 132 -9.24 1.25 6.78
N VAL A 133 -8.90 0.50 5.73
CA VAL A 133 -9.37 -0.87 5.50
C VAL A 133 -8.89 -1.79 6.61
N LYS A 134 -7.61 -1.71 7.02
CA LYS A 134 -7.07 -2.49 8.12
C LYS A 134 -7.79 -2.19 9.43
N THR A 135 -8.04 -0.90 9.70
CA THR A 135 -8.78 -0.47 10.90
C THR A 135 -10.22 -1.00 10.87
N GLY A 136 -10.89 -0.94 9.71
CA GLY A 136 -12.22 -1.52 9.51
C GLY A 136 -12.26 -3.03 9.73
N LEU A 137 -11.27 -3.78 9.22
CA LEU A 137 -11.17 -5.23 9.43
C LEU A 137 -10.95 -5.58 10.91
N LEU A 138 -10.18 -4.78 11.65
CA LEU A 138 -9.99 -4.96 13.09
C LEU A 138 -11.29 -4.75 13.88
N TYR A 139 -12.07 -3.71 13.56
CA TYR A 139 -13.40 -3.53 14.15
C TYR A 139 -14.32 -4.70 13.84
N LEU A 140 -14.27 -5.22 12.62
CA LEU A 140 -15.09 -6.35 12.21
C LEU A 140 -14.70 -7.63 12.96
N LEU A 141 -13.41 -7.86 13.23
CA LEU A 141 -12.95 -8.95 14.10
C LEU A 141 -13.52 -8.85 15.52
N VAL A 142 -13.57 -7.64 16.11
CA VAL A 142 -14.16 -7.43 17.44
C VAL A 142 -15.65 -7.80 17.46
N ILE A 143 -16.40 -7.43 16.41
CA ILE A 143 -17.81 -7.79 16.27
C ILE A 143 -17.97 -9.31 16.15
N ILE A 144 -17.15 -9.96 15.33
CA ILE A 144 -17.13 -11.42 15.15
C ILE A 144 -16.80 -12.15 16.45
N ASP A 145 -15.85 -11.65 17.24
CA ASP A 145 -15.52 -12.21 18.55
C ASP A 145 -16.69 -12.09 19.53
N CYS A 146 -17.43 -10.98 19.49
CA CYS A 146 -18.65 -10.81 20.28
C CYS A 146 -19.72 -11.84 19.88
N LEU A 147 -19.97 -12.01 18.57
CA LEU A 147 -20.92 -13.00 18.04
C LEU A 147 -20.52 -14.43 18.41
N THR A 148 -19.23 -14.75 18.31
CA THR A 148 -18.70 -16.09 18.68
C THR A 148 -18.89 -16.36 20.17
N LYS A 149 -18.70 -15.35 21.03
CA LYS A 149 -18.97 -15.45 22.48
C LYS A 149 -20.46 -15.64 22.78
N LEU A 150 -21.36 -14.99 22.04
CA LEU A 150 -22.80 -15.18 22.18
C LEU A 150 -23.23 -16.60 21.80
N LEU A 151 -22.74 -17.10 20.66
CA LEU A 151 -23.01 -18.47 20.19
C LEU A 151 -22.50 -19.54 21.16
N SER A 152 -21.29 -19.36 21.70
CA SER A 152 -20.71 -20.31 22.66
C SER A 152 -21.43 -20.32 24.01
N LYS A 153 -22.07 -19.22 24.43
CA LYS A 153 -22.97 -19.21 25.59
C LYS A 153 -24.28 -19.96 25.32
N SER A 154 -24.76 -19.94 24.08
CA SER A 154 -25.98 -20.60 23.65
C SER A 154 -25.76 -22.05 23.17
N ASN A 155 -24.64 -22.69 23.55
CA ASN A 155 -24.15 -23.94 22.96
C ASN A 155 -25.20 -25.06 22.92
N LYS A 156 -26.05 -25.19 23.96
CA LYS A 156 -27.13 -26.18 24.02
C LYS A 156 -28.22 -25.97 22.96
N VAL A 157 -28.53 -24.73 22.61
CA VAL A 157 -29.54 -24.38 21.60
C VAL A 157 -28.94 -24.50 20.20
N VAL A 158 -27.68 -24.07 20.06
CA VAL A 158 -26.93 -24.13 18.79
C VAL A 158 -26.74 -25.57 18.33
N SER A 159 -26.41 -26.50 19.25
CA SER A 159 -26.20 -27.91 18.93
C SER A 159 -27.46 -28.66 18.48
N CYS A 160 -28.65 -28.13 18.78
CA CYS A 160 -29.92 -28.76 18.45
C CYS A 160 -30.45 -28.38 17.07
N SER A 161 -29.80 -27.47 16.35
CA SER A 161 -30.25 -27.04 15.04
C SER A 161 -29.10 -26.94 14.04
N HIS A 162 -29.25 -27.65 12.93
CA HIS A 162 -28.27 -27.68 11.85
C HIS A 162 -27.99 -26.27 11.28
N THR A 163 -29.01 -25.40 11.27
CA THR A 163 -28.89 -24.00 10.83
C THR A 163 -28.02 -23.17 11.77
N PHE A 164 -28.16 -23.34 13.08
CA PHE A 164 -27.35 -22.63 14.07
C PHE A 164 -25.91 -23.14 14.07
N THR A 165 -25.70 -24.44 13.87
CA THR A 165 -24.36 -25.03 13.69
C THR A 165 -23.67 -24.46 12.45
N TYR A 166 -24.34 -24.46 11.29
CA TYR A 166 -23.80 -23.87 10.07
C TYR A 166 -23.49 -22.39 10.24
N PHE A 167 -24.35 -21.64 10.92
CA PHE A 167 -24.08 -20.24 11.21
C PHE A 167 -22.83 -20.03 12.07
N GLY A 168 -22.65 -20.87 13.09
CA GLY A 168 -21.45 -20.85 13.92
C GLY A 168 -20.18 -21.15 13.13
N GLU A 169 -20.22 -22.11 12.20
CA GLU A 169 -19.11 -22.41 11.29
C GLU A 169 -18.83 -21.24 10.32
N SER A 170 -19.87 -20.62 9.77
CA SER A 170 -19.74 -19.45 8.88
C SER A 170 -19.06 -18.27 9.57
N ILE A 171 -19.36 -18.02 10.85
CA ILE A 171 -18.68 -16.99 11.64
C ILE A 171 -17.21 -17.33 11.87
N LYS A 172 -16.89 -18.58 12.22
CA LYS A 172 -15.49 -19.02 12.38
C LYS A 172 -14.70 -18.90 11.08
N ASN A 173 -15.31 -19.30 9.97
CA ASN A 173 -14.72 -19.19 8.63
C ASN A 173 -14.51 -17.74 8.21
N LEU A 174 -15.43 -16.83 8.57
CA LEU A 174 -15.26 -15.40 8.33
C LEU A 174 -14.13 -14.82 9.19
N LYS A 175 -14.05 -15.22 10.48
CA LYS A 175 -12.96 -14.81 11.38
C LYS A 175 -11.60 -15.16 10.80
N TRP A 176 -11.40 -16.44 10.50
CA TRP A 176 -10.15 -16.96 9.96
C TRP A 176 -9.75 -16.26 8.66
N PHE A 177 -10.73 -16.05 7.76
CA PHE A 177 -10.50 -15.36 6.49
C PHE A 177 -10.06 -13.89 6.66
N ILE A 178 -10.60 -13.18 7.66
CA ILE A 178 -10.17 -11.81 7.95
C ILE A 178 -8.77 -11.79 8.59
N GLU A 179 -8.48 -12.72 9.48
CA GLU A 179 -7.15 -12.87 10.08
C GLU A 179 -6.08 -13.08 9.00
N GLU A 180 -6.37 -13.94 8.02
CA GLU A 180 -5.51 -14.18 6.85
C GLU A 180 -5.28 -12.90 6.03
N ILE A 181 -6.34 -12.15 5.71
CA ILE A 181 -6.23 -10.87 4.98
C ILE A 181 -5.37 -9.84 5.76
N VAL A 182 -5.54 -9.77 7.08
CA VAL A 182 -4.80 -8.84 7.94
C VAL A 182 -3.31 -9.23 8.01
N GLN A 183 -2.99 -10.53 8.00
CA GLN A 183 -1.62 -11.05 8.03
C GLN A 183 -0.91 -10.90 6.68
N GLU A 184 -1.56 -11.25 5.56
CA GLU A 184 -0.97 -11.20 4.22
C GLU A 184 -0.82 -9.78 3.65
N LYS A 185 -1.44 -8.78 4.29
CA LYS A 185 -1.39 -7.35 3.92
C LYS A 185 -1.86 -7.06 2.48
N LYS A 186 -2.65 -7.94 1.87
CA LYS A 186 -3.15 -7.79 0.50
C LYS A 186 -4.65 -8.06 0.43
N LEU A 187 -5.41 -7.03 0.05
CA LEU A 187 -6.82 -7.17 -0.31
C LEU A 187 -6.95 -7.04 -1.82
N THR A 188 -7.15 -8.16 -2.51
CA THR A 188 -7.46 -8.16 -3.95
C THR A 188 -8.97 -7.98 -4.16
N PRO A 189 -9.44 -7.51 -5.33
CA PRO A 189 -10.87 -7.42 -5.63
C PRO A 189 -11.61 -8.77 -5.49
N LYS A 190 -10.93 -9.88 -5.82
CA LYS A 190 -11.45 -11.25 -5.65
C LYS A 190 -11.65 -11.59 -4.16
N LEU A 191 -10.67 -11.27 -3.31
CA LEU A 191 -10.77 -11.42 -1.84
C LEU A 191 -11.86 -10.51 -1.26
N GLY A 192 -11.97 -9.27 -1.75
CA GLY A 192 -13.01 -8.32 -1.34
C GLY A 192 -14.42 -8.82 -1.63
N ASN A 193 -14.67 -9.35 -2.82
CA ASN A 193 -15.98 -9.95 -3.14
C ASN A 193 -16.29 -11.16 -2.25
N SER A 194 -15.29 -12.01 -1.98
CA SER A 194 -15.47 -13.16 -1.08
C SER A 194 -15.77 -12.72 0.36
N LEU A 195 -15.13 -11.65 0.83
CA LEU A 195 -15.40 -11.06 2.14
C LEU A 195 -16.85 -10.55 2.23
N VAL A 196 -17.32 -9.83 1.20
CA VAL A 196 -18.69 -9.31 1.15
C VAL A 196 -19.72 -10.45 1.16
N ALA A 197 -19.50 -11.51 0.38
CA ALA A 197 -20.38 -12.68 0.38
C ALA A 197 -20.49 -13.31 1.78
N LYS A 198 -19.37 -13.54 2.46
CA LYS A 198 -19.35 -14.10 3.82
C LYS A 198 -20.01 -13.16 4.84
N MET A 199 -19.89 -11.85 4.70
CA MET A 199 -20.61 -10.88 5.55
C MET A 199 -22.12 -10.95 5.34
N ILE A 200 -22.57 -11.11 4.09
CA ILE A 200 -23.98 -11.29 3.74
C ILE A 200 -24.53 -12.57 4.38
N ASP A 201 -23.79 -13.69 4.30
CA ASP A 201 -24.19 -14.96 4.93
C ASP A 201 -24.37 -14.82 6.45
N VAL A 202 -23.47 -14.07 7.10
CA VAL A 202 -23.59 -13.79 8.54
C VAL A 202 -24.77 -12.87 8.84
N LEU A 203 -25.04 -11.84 8.04
CA LEU A 203 -26.20 -10.97 8.24
C LEU A 203 -27.52 -11.74 8.11
N PHE A 204 -27.65 -12.57 7.07
CA PHE A 204 -28.83 -13.42 6.90
C PHE A 204 -29.01 -14.38 8.07
N GLY A 205 -27.94 -15.00 8.57
CA GLY A 205 -28.03 -15.88 9.72
C GLY A 205 -28.45 -15.17 11.01
N VAL A 206 -28.02 -13.92 11.24
CA VAL A 206 -28.50 -13.10 12.38
C VAL A 206 -30.00 -12.78 12.24
N VAL A 207 -30.44 -12.37 11.05
CA VAL A 207 -31.86 -12.05 10.79
C VAL A 207 -32.74 -13.29 10.98
N LEU A 208 -32.33 -14.43 10.42
CA LEU A 208 -33.04 -15.69 10.59
C LEU A 208 -33.09 -16.10 12.06
N MET A 209 -31.97 -16.01 12.78
CA MET A 209 -31.97 -16.28 14.22
C MET A 209 -32.95 -15.41 14.99
N HIS A 210 -32.94 -14.10 14.74
CA HIS A 210 -33.84 -13.19 15.40
C HIS A 210 -35.31 -13.55 15.11
N TRP A 211 -35.62 -13.88 13.86
CA TRP A 211 -36.96 -14.31 13.45
C TRP A 211 -37.38 -15.60 14.16
N PHE A 212 -36.52 -16.62 14.19
CA PHE A 212 -36.76 -17.89 14.88
C PHE A 212 -36.96 -17.72 16.38
N LEU A 213 -36.18 -16.84 17.02
CA LEU A 213 -36.29 -16.59 18.46
C LEU A 213 -37.60 -15.85 18.81
N ASN A 214 -38.05 -14.92 17.96
CA ASN A 214 -39.29 -14.16 18.21
C ASN A 214 -40.56 -14.97 17.92
N HIS A 215 -40.51 -15.92 16.99
CA HIS A 215 -41.67 -16.78 16.64
C HIS A 215 -41.54 -18.17 17.27
N LYS A 216 -40.72 -18.31 18.32
CA LYS A 216 -40.37 -19.60 18.92
C LYS A 216 -41.61 -20.39 19.36
N ASP A 217 -42.58 -19.71 19.97
CA ASP A 217 -43.77 -20.36 20.53
C ASP A 217 -44.74 -20.82 19.44
N GLU A 218 -44.90 -20.04 18.36
CA GLU A 218 -45.70 -20.41 17.18
C GLU A 218 -45.08 -21.60 16.44
N ILE A 219 -43.76 -21.61 16.32
CA ILE A 219 -43.03 -22.71 15.68
C ILE A 219 -43.13 -23.99 16.52
N LEU A 220 -42.98 -23.89 17.84
CA LEU A 220 -43.14 -25.04 18.74
C LEU A 220 -44.57 -25.59 18.68
N TYR A 221 -45.57 -24.72 18.67
CA TYR A 221 -46.98 -25.10 18.54
C TYR A 221 -47.27 -25.79 17.20
N ALA A 222 -46.77 -25.25 16.09
CA ALA A 222 -46.91 -25.86 14.77
C ALA A 222 -46.22 -27.24 14.69
N PHE A 223 -45.05 -27.40 15.31
CA PHE A 223 -44.36 -28.69 15.36
C PHE A 223 -45.09 -29.73 16.22
N GLN A 224 -45.61 -29.33 17.38
CA GLN A 224 -46.38 -30.23 18.25
C GLN A 224 -47.65 -30.73 17.56
N ASN A 225 -48.40 -29.85 16.90
CA ASN A 225 -49.58 -30.23 16.13
C ASN A 225 -49.25 -31.13 14.93
N ALA A 226 -48.10 -30.94 14.27
CA ALA A 226 -47.69 -31.80 13.16
C ALA A 226 -47.30 -33.22 13.61
N VAL A 227 -46.79 -33.37 14.85
CA VAL A 227 -46.42 -34.66 15.44
C VAL A 227 -47.65 -35.39 16.01
N GLU A 228 -48.65 -34.68 16.54
CA GLU A 228 -49.90 -35.29 17.02
C GLU A 228 -50.83 -35.79 15.89
N VAL A 229 -50.61 -35.32 14.66
CA VAL A 229 -51.40 -35.71 13.46
C VAL A 229 -50.75 -36.88 12.69
N SER A 230 -49.55 -37.34 13.08
CA SER A 230 -48.89 -38.54 12.53
C SER A 230 -49.05 -39.76 13.43
#